data_AF-V9N212-F1
#
_entry.id   AF-V9N212-F1
#
_cell.length_a   1.000
_cell.length_b   1.000
_cell.length_c   1.000
_cell.angle_alpha   90.00
_cell.angle_beta   90.00
_cell.angle_gamma   90.00
#
_symmetry.space_group_name_H-M   'P 1'
#
loop_
_entity.id
_entity.type
_entity.pdbx_description
1 polymer ?
#
loop_
_entity_poly.entity_id
_entity_poly.type
_entity_poly.pdbx_seq_one_letter_code
_entity_poly.pdbx_strand_id
1 'polypeptide(L)'
;MNLLVFSSTLSIAIPTILLITSIFLRKRCTQDREKSSPFECGFDPKSLARVPFSMRFFLLAIIFIVFDIEIILLMPIPISLTLCNTTTMILVPTTFLLILILGLLHEWNEGALDWSK
;
A
#
# COMPACT_ATOMS: atom_id res chain seq x y z
N MET A 1 -14.12 17.30 17.22
CA MET A 1 -13.62 18.33 16.28
C MET A 1 -12.21 18.78 16.64
N ASN A 2 -11.96 19.21 17.88
CA ASN A 2 -10.63 19.71 18.28
C ASN A 2 -9.50 18.68 18.16
N LEU A 3 -9.71 17.41 18.54
CA LEU A 3 -8.65 16.39 18.44
C LEU A 3 -8.29 16.03 17.00
N LEU A 4 -9.28 15.98 16.11
CA LEU A 4 -9.09 15.63 14.69
C LEU A 4 -8.42 16.79 13.94
N VAL A 5 -8.81 18.02 14.22
CA VAL A 5 -8.13 19.22 13.71
C VAL A 5 -6.71 19.32 14.28
N PHE A 6 -6.51 19.06 15.57
CA PHE A 6 -5.20 19.10 16.20
C PHE A 6 -4.24 18.05 15.61
N SER A 7 -4.66 16.79 15.49
CA SER A 7 -3.83 15.72 14.92
C SER A 7 -3.48 15.96 13.45
N SER A 8 -4.46 16.38 12.63
CA SER A 8 -4.22 16.70 11.22
C SER A 8 -3.26 17.89 11.05
N THR A 9 -3.44 18.97 11.81
CA THR A 9 -2.52 20.12 11.77
C THR A 9 -1.09 19.74 12.17
N LEU A 10 -0.92 18.92 13.22
CA LEU A 10 0.39 18.47 13.67
C LEU A 10 1.09 17.60 12.61
N SER A 11 0.35 16.69 11.96
CA SER A 11 0.88 15.77 10.94
C SER A 11 1.46 16.50 9.72
N ILE A 12 0.91 17.66 9.37
CA ILE A 12 1.39 18.49 8.26
C ILE A 12 2.49 19.46 8.74
N ALA A 13 2.37 20.02 9.94
CA ALA A 13 3.30 21.02 10.46
C ALA A 13 4.70 20.44 10.71
N ILE A 14 4.82 19.24 11.28
CA ILE A 14 6.13 18.68 11.64
C ILE A 14 7.02 18.43 10.40
N PRO A 15 6.57 17.70 9.35
CA PRO A 15 7.39 17.45 8.18
C PRO A 15 7.74 18.74 7.41
N THR A 16 6.83 19.70 7.36
CA THR A 16 7.06 20.97 6.64
C THR A 16 8.09 21.84 7.35
N ILE A 17 8.03 21.96 8.69
CA ILE A 17 9.04 22.67 9.47
C ILE A 17 10.42 22.00 9.32
N LEU A 18 10.48 20.67 9.37
CA LEU A 18 11.73 19.93 9.14
C LEU A 18 12.29 20.18 7.73
N LEU A 19 11.44 20.18 6.71
CA LEU A 19 11.87 20.45 5.34
C LEU A 19 12.38 21.89 5.19
N ILE A 20 11.68 22.88 5.75
CA ILE A 20 12.08 24.29 5.71
C ILE A 20 13.43 24.50 6.41
N THR A 21 13.58 23.99 7.63
CA THR A 21 14.83 24.09 8.38
C THR A 21 15.99 23.41 7.67
N SER A 22 15.76 22.25 7.04
CA SER A 22 16.79 21.55 6.25
C SER A 22 17.26 22.36 5.03
N ILE A 23 16.36 23.09 4.37
CA ILE A 23 16.69 23.95 3.24
C ILE A 23 17.48 25.18 3.72
N PHE A 24 17.08 25.80 4.82
CA PHE A 24 17.77 26.96 5.39
C PHE A 24 19.17 26.62 5.92
N LEU A 25 19.35 25.46 6.55
CA LEU A 25 20.64 25.02 7.10
C LEU A 25 21.61 24.45 6.04
N ARG A 26 21.16 24.30 4.78
CA ARG A 26 21.96 23.68 3.73
C ARG A 26 23.16 24.55 3.33
N LYS A 27 24.36 24.15 3.76
CA LYS A 27 25.63 24.86 3.53
C LYS A 27 26.18 24.81 2.09
N ARG A 28 25.61 23.99 1.18
CA ARG A 28 26.08 23.89 -0.22
C ARG A 28 24.97 24.21 -1.21
N CYS A 29 25.15 25.31 -1.95
CA CYS A 29 24.23 25.77 -2.99
C CYS A 29 24.92 25.95 -4.35
N THR A 30 26.09 25.33 -4.56
CA THR A 30 26.70 25.30 -5.90
C THR A 30 26.09 24.14 -6.68
N GLN A 31 25.43 24.46 -7.79
CA GLN A 31 24.89 23.48 -8.73
C GLN A 31 26.04 22.89 -9.55
N ASP A 32 26.69 21.87 -9.01
CA ASP A 32 27.68 21.09 -9.76
C ASP A 32 26.95 20.03 -10.58
N ARG A 33 27.25 19.95 -11.88
CA ARG A 33 26.67 18.97 -12.82
C ARG A 33 26.76 17.53 -12.30
N GLU A 34 27.90 17.18 -11.71
CA GLU A 34 28.17 15.84 -11.16
C GLU A 34 27.37 15.52 -9.87
N LYS A 35 26.87 16.54 -9.15
CA LYS A 35 25.95 16.31 -8.02
C LYS A 35 24.51 16.16 -8.47
N SER A 36 24.20 16.66 -9.67
CA SER A 36 22.88 16.55 -10.29
C SER A 36 22.74 15.33 -11.21
N SER A 37 23.82 14.60 -11.47
CA SER A 37 23.78 13.38 -12.28
C SER A 37 23.24 12.19 -11.46
N PRO A 38 22.60 11.19 -12.11
CA PRO A 38 22.13 9.99 -11.43
C PRO A 38 23.29 9.20 -10.80
N PHE A 39 23.09 8.72 -9.57
CA PHE A 39 24.09 7.91 -8.87
C PHE A 39 23.90 6.42 -9.17
N GLU A 40 24.77 5.83 -10.00
CA GLU A 40 24.85 4.37 -10.23
C GLU A 40 26.15 3.82 -9.65
N CYS A 41 26.30 3.91 -8.32
CA CYS A 41 27.50 3.44 -7.58
C CYS A 41 28.82 4.10 -8.04
N GLY A 42 28.76 5.36 -8.52
CA GLY A 42 29.92 6.09 -9.03
C GLY A 42 30.21 5.89 -10.51
N PHE A 43 29.38 5.11 -11.22
CA PHE A 43 29.43 4.97 -12.68
C PHE A 43 28.36 5.81 -13.36
N ASP A 44 28.62 6.16 -14.62
CA ASP A 44 27.61 6.74 -15.50
C ASP A 44 26.50 5.72 -15.75
N PRO A 45 25.23 6.15 -15.78
CA PRO A 45 24.11 5.24 -15.87
C PRO A 45 24.11 4.47 -17.19
N LYS A 46 24.10 3.13 -17.12
CA LYS A 46 24.14 2.28 -18.33
C LYS A 46 22.83 2.26 -19.11
N SER A 47 21.73 2.53 -18.42
CA SER A 47 20.39 2.52 -19.00
C SER A 47 19.49 3.53 -18.30
N LEU A 48 18.33 3.80 -18.89
CA LEU A 48 17.32 4.64 -18.27
C LEU A 48 16.78 3.94 -17.01
N ALA A 49 16.45 4.72 -15.97
CA ALA A 49 15.85 4.20 -14.74
C ALA A 49 14.49 3.50 -14.95
N ARG A 50 13.86 3.70 -16.12
CA ARG A 50 12.61 3.03 -16.50
C ARG A 50 12.92 1.67 -17.12
N VAL A 51 13.02 0.66 -16.27
CA VAL A 51 13.10 -0.74 -16.67
C VAL A 51 11.71 -1.34 -16.91
N PRO A 52 11.58 -2.34 -17.79
CA PRO A 52 10.33 -3.07 -17.96
C PRO A 52 9.87 -3.66 -16.63
N PHE A 53 8.59 -3.45 -16.32
CA PHE A 53 7.99 -3.88 -15.06
C PHE A 53 7.75 -5.40 -15.07
N SER A 54 7.98 -6.06 -13.94
CA SER A 54 7.71 -7.49 -13.85
C SER A 54 6.19 -7.73 -13.73
N MET A 55 5.65 -8.63 -14.55
CA MET A 55 4.22 -8.99 -14.50
C MET A 55 3.79 -9.63 -13.18
N ARG A 56 4.74 -10.18 -12.40
CA ARG A 56 4.45 -10.80 -11.10
C ARG A 56 4.02 -9.77 -10.05
N PHE A 57 4.73 -8.65 -9.93
CA PHE A 57 4.30 -7.56 -9.05
C PHE A 57 2.98 -6.92 -9.49
N PHE A 58 2.68 -6.95 -10.80
CA PHE A 58 1.38 -6.51 -11.30
C PHE A 58 0.24 -7.40 -10.82
N LEU A 59 0.41 -8.72 -10.93
CA LEU A 59 -0.58 -9.70 -10.51
C LEU A 59 -0.84 -9.60 -9.00
N LEU A 60 0.21 -9.48 -8.19
CA LEU A 60 0.09 -9.28 -6.75
C LEU A 60 -0.70 -8.00 -6.41
N ALA A 61 -0.50 -6.91 -7.16
CA ALA A 61 -1.24 -5.67 -6.95
C ALA A 61 -2.74 -5.82 -7.27
N ILE A 62 -3.10 -6.58 -8.31
CA ILE A 62 -4.50 -6.86 -8.63
C ILE A 62 -5.14 -7.70 -7.52
N ILE A 63 -4.47 -8.77 -7.11
CA ILE A 63 -4.94 -9.66 -6.03
C ILE A 63 -5.17 -8.85 -4.75
N PHE A 64 -4.23 -7.97 -4.39
CA PHE A 64 -4.37 -7.07 -3.25
C PHE A 64 -5.61 -6.16 -3.35
N ILE A 65 -5.89 -5.60 -4.53
CA ILE A 65 -7.08 -4.75 -4.74
C ILE A 65 -8.37 -5.54 -4.52
N VAL A 66 -8.44 -6.78 -5.04
CA VAL A 66 -9.63 -7.63 -4.87
C VAL A 66 -9.83 -7.98 -3.41
N PHE A 67 -8.78 -8.43 -2.71
CA PHE A 67 -8.86 -8.74 -1.28
C PHE A 67 -9.23 -7.53 -0.42
N ASP A 68 -8.77 -6.32 -0.77
CA ASP A 68 -9.14 -5.09 -0.04
C ASP A 68 -10.64 -4.79 -0.16
N ILE A 69 -11.21 -4.96 -1.36
CA ILE A 69 -12.66 -4.84 -1.58
C ILE A 69 -13.43 -5.87 -0.76
N GLU A 70 -12.95 -7.11 -0.69
CA GLU A 70 -13.59 -8.17 0.09
C GLU A 70 -13.52 -7.92 1.60
N ILE A 71 -12.44 -7.33 2.10
CA ILE A 71 -12.32 -6.91 3.51
C ILE A 71 -13.30 -5.77 3.82
N ILE A 72 -13.50 -4.82 2.91
CA ILE A 72 -14.52 -3.77 3.06
C ILE A 72 -15.92 -4.39 3.21
N LEU A 73 -16.22 -5.46 2.46
CA LEU A 73 -17.49 -6.19 2.57
C LEU A 73 -17.65 -6.94 3.90
N LEU A 74 -16.55 -7.32 4.57
CA LEU A 74 -16.55 -7.94 5.90
C LEU A 74 -16.68 -6.91 7.05
N MET A 75 -16.30 -5.65 6.83
CA MET A 75 -16.34 -4.58 7.84
C MET A 75 -17.69 -4.39 8.57
N PRO A 76 -18.88 -4.54 7.94
CA PRO A 76 -20.16 -4.33 8.64
C PRO A 76 -20.58 -5.47 9.58
N ILE A 77 -19.85 -6.59 9.65
CA ILE A 77 -20.24 -7.75 10.48
C ILE A 77 -20.47 -7.37 11.95
N PRO A 78 -19.59 -6.59 12.62
CA PRO A 78 -19.80 -6.22 14.02
C PRO A 78 -21.07 -5.40 14.25
N ILE A 79 -21.48 -4.61 13.25
CA ILE A 79 -22.71 -3.82 13.31
C ILE A 79 -23.93 -4.74 13.09
N SER A 80 -23.81 -5.74 12.21
CA SER A 80 -24.89 -6.72 11.96
C SER A 80 -25.22 -7.61 13.16
N LEU A 81 -24.30 -7.75 14.13
CA LEU A 81 -24.51 -8.49 15.38
C LEU A 81 -25.74 -8.02 16.18
N THR A 82 -26.09 -6.74 16.08
CA THR A 82 -27.19 -6.15 16.86
C THR A 82 -28.51 -6.07 16.08
N LEU A 83 -28.48 -6.28 14.75
CA LEU A 83 -29.60 -6.01 13.85
C LEU A 83 -30.22 -7.26 13.23
N CYS A 84 -29.48 -8.36 13.13
CA CYS A 84 -29.89 -9.56 12.39
C CYS A 84 -30.13 -10.75 13.31
N ASN A 85 -30.85 -11.76 12.79
CA ASN A 85 -31.03 -13.03 13.48
C ASN A 85 -29.68 -13.74 13.64
N THR A 86 -29.50 -14.43 14.77
CA THR A 86 -28.26 -15.16 15.11
C THR A 86 -27.85 -16.18 14.04
N THR A 87 -28.82 -16.85 13.42
CA THR A 87 -28.57 -17.82 12.34
C THR A 87 -28.04 -17.16 11.07
N THR A 88 -28.66 -16.07 10.62
CA THR A 88 -28.22 -15.31 9.43
C THR A 88 -26.87 -14.66 9.64
N MET A 89 -26.61 -14.18 10.86
CA MET A 89 -25.36 -13.54 11.27
C MET A 89 -24.18 -14.51 11.28
N ILE A 90 -24.39 -15.81 11.51
CA ILE A 90 -23.33 -16.82 11.40
C ILE A 90 -23.21 -17.30 9.95
N LEU A 91 -24.33 -17.58 9.27
CA LEU A 91 -24.32 -18.22 7.95
C LEU A 91 -23.72 -17.32 6.85
N VAL A 92 -24.05 -16.04 6.82
CA VAL A 92 -23.61 -15.14 5.74
C VAL A 92 -22.09 -14.89 5.80
N PRO A 93 -21.49 -14.50 6.94
CA PRO A 93 -20.05 -14.32 7.02
C PRO A 93 -19.25 -15.61 6.80
N THR A 94 -19.76 -16.75 7.30
CA THR A 94 -19.05 -18.04 7.14
C THR A 94 -19.05 -18.51 5.69
N THR A 95 -20.17 -18.37 4.98
CA THR A 95 -20.23 -18.68 3.54
C THR A 95 -19.36 -17.73 2.72
N PHE A 96 -19.33 -16.44 3.05
CA PHE A 96 -18.46 -15.47 2.39
C PHE A 96 -16.97 -15.76 2.62
N LEU A 97 -16.56 -16.08 3.86
CA LEU A 97 -15.19 -16.49 4.18
C LEU A 97 -14.78 -17.78 3.46
N LEU A 98 -15.70 -18.73 3.28
CA LEU A 98 -15.42 -19.96 2.55
C LEU A 98 -15.12 -19.66 1.07
N ILE A 99 -15.90 -18.78 0.43
CA ILE A 99 -15.66 -18.35 -0.96
C ILE A 99 -14.29 -17.68 -1.08
N LEU A 100 -13.95 -16.79 -0.16
CA LEU A 100 -12.64 -16.13 -0.05
C LEU A 100 -11.48 -17.14 -0.01
N ILE A 101 -11.58 -18.14 0.88
CA ILE A 101 -10.56 -19.19 1.01
C ILE A 101 -10.44 -20.00 -0.28
N LEU A 102 -11.56 -20.36 -0.91
CA LEU A 102 -11.54 -21.10 -2.18
C LEU A 102 -10.92 -20.28 -3.31
N GLY A 103 -11.20 -18.98 -3.39
CA GLY A 103 -10.59 -18.06 -4.35
C GLY A 103 -9.07 -17.99 -4.19
N LEU A 104 -8.60 -17.83 -2.95
CA LEU A 104 -7.17 -17.82 -2.64
C LEU A 104 -6.49 -19.14 -3.00
N LEU A 105 -7.12 -20.28 -2.69
CA LEU A 105 -6.58 -21.60 -3.04
C LEU A 105 -6.49 -21.79 -4.56
N HIS A 106 -7.47 -21.28 -5.31
CA HIS A 106 -7.43 -21.29 -6.78
C HIS A 106 -6.27 -20.45 -7.33
N GLU A 107 -6.11 -19.22 -6.84
CA GLU A 107 -4.99 -18.35 -7.24
C GLU A 107 -3.62 -18.94 -6.89
N TRP A 108 -3.52 -19.63 -5.75
CA TRP A 108 -2.31 -20.35 -5.38
C TRP A 108 -2.03 -21.50 -6.35
N ASN A 109 -3.03 -22.29 -6.70
CA ASN A 109 -2.86 -23.39 -7.65
C ASN A 109 -2.43 -22.91 -9.06
N GLU A 110 -2.84 -21.71 -9.46
CA GLU A 110 -2.40 -21.06 -10.71
C GLU A 110 -0.96 -20.48 -10.64
N GLY A 111 -0.28 -20.60 -9.50
CA GLY A 111 1.09 -20.11 -9.31
C GLY A 111 1.19 -18.59 -9.27
N ALA A 112 0.08 -17.88 -9.09
CA ALA A 112 0.06 -16.42 -8.99
C ALA A 112 0.87 -15.90 -7.80
N LEU A 113 0.94 -16.71 -6.74
CA LEU A 113 1.63 -16.43 -5.47
C LEU A 113 3.04 -17.03 -5.41
N ASP A 114 3.47 -17.78 -6.43
CA ASP A 114 4.77 -18.43 -6.41
C ASP A 114 5.88 -17.42 -6.66
N TRP A 115 6.61 -17.10 -5.60
CA TRP A 115 7.70 -16.13 -5.67
C TRP A 115 9.02 -16.81 -6.01
N SER A 116 9.23 -17.02 -7.32
CA SER A 116 10.45 -17.61 -7.91
C SER A 116 10.81 -19.03 -7.43
N LYS A 117 11.46 -19.78 -8.33
CA LYS A 117 12.66 -20.50 -7.93
C LYS A 117 13.85 -19.65 -8.35
#